data_AF-A0A1C6AL44-F1
#
_entry.id   AF-A0A1C6AL44-F1
#
_cell.length_a   1.000
_cell.length_b   1.000
_cell.length_c   1.000
_cell.angle_alpha   90.00
_cell.angle_beta   90.00
_cell.angle_gamma   90.00
#
_symmetry.space_group_name_H-M   'P 1'
#
loop_
_entity.id
_entity.type
_entity.pdbx_description
1 polymer ?
#
loop_
_entity_poly.entity_id
_entity_poly.type
_entity_poly.pdbx_seq_one_letter_code
_entity_poly.pdbx_strand_id
1 'polypeptide(L)'
;MKQGEQEAKMILVRKGVAFDDNYHDDNSHPSMPDFKYLDEERFLEVTHTLHNNAIITHINRFHRKSTAEQLEIMEKARNVYDRIHEYCYPNTEEGMAQYRCDLKLVKSHMGYDPTKWDFAEKLSEFDCDFPIIECSTENILREVREKGEKHKSGNTDLFIFVLEDEFRVMMDLLHSGPQNGCYGAFFKAILRSPFPAVYVCAWNWETQTYEIDDPLIMKFEKTENGGMVAGRI
;
A
#
# COMPACT_ATOMS: atom_id res chain seq x y z
N MET A 1 -3.19 18.07 10.83
CA MET A 1 -3.44 17.43 9.54
C MET A 1 -2.14 16.81 9.07
N LYS A 2 -2.12 15.49 8.88
CA LYS A 2 -0.96 14.79 8.32
C LYS A 2 -0.83 15.19 6.86
N GLN A 3 0.38 15.10 6.30
CA GLN A 3 0.65 15.51 4.93
C GLN A 3 -0.36 14.88 3.95
N GLY A 4 -0.40 13.55 3.81
CA GLY A 4 -1.35 12.94 2.86
C GLY A 4 -2.84 13.30 3.02
N GLU A 5 -3.33 13.65 4.21
CA GLU A 5 -4.71 14.15 4.40
C GLU A 5 -4.93 15.46 3.60
N GLN A 6 -4.00 16.40 3.71
CA GLN A 6 -4.08 17.69 3.00
C GLN A 6 -4.02 17.49 1.48
N GLU A 7 -3.12 16.65 0.99
CA GLU A 7 -2.97 16.36 -0.42
C GLU A 7 -4.20 15.65 -1.00
N ALA A 8 -4.80 14.69 -0.28
CA ALA A 8 -6.07 14.07 -0.69
C ALA A 8 -7.20 15.11 -0.81
N LYS A 9 -7.32 16.02 0.16
CA LYS A 9 -8.29 17.13 0.11
C LYS A 9 -8.04 18.00 -1.12
N MET A 10 -6.79 18.39 -1.39
CA MET A 10 -6.45 19.23 -2.55
C MET A 10 -6.77 18.55 -3.88
N ILE A 11 -6.46 17.26 -4.01
CA ILE A 11 -6.81 16.45 -5.20
C ILE A 11 -8.32 16.48 -5.43
N LEU A 12 -9.12 16.15 -4.41
CA LEU A 12 -10.57 16.06 -4.56
C LEU A 12 -11.21 17.45 -4.80
N VAL A 13 -10.71 18.51 -4.16
CA VAL A 13 -11.18 19.89 -4.41
C VAL A 13 -10.97 20.28 -5.87
N ARG A 14 -9.84 19.92 -6.48
CA ARG A 14 -9.60 20.16 -7.90
C ARG A 14 -10.49 19.33 -8.83
N LYS A 15 -10.95 18.18 -8.35
CA LYS A 15 -11.97 17.36 -9.02
C LYS A 15 -13.41 17.84 -8.73
N GLY A 16 -13.58 18.98 -8.07
CA GLY A 16 -14.88 19.64 -7.86
C GLY A 16 -15.59 19.24 -6.55
N VAL A 17 -14.92 18.54 -5.64
CA VAL A 17 -15.46 18.16 -4.34
C VAL A 17 -15.34 19.33 -3.35
N ALA A 18 -16.40 19.64 -2.61
CA ALA A 18 -16.37 20.64 -1.54
C ALA A 18 -16.35 19.96 -0.16
N PHE A 19 -15.62 20.55 0.78
CA PHE A 19 -15.52 20.08 2.17
C PHE A 19 -15.95 21.18 3.14
N ASP A 20 -16.46 20.78 4.30
CA ASP A 20 -16.74 21.70 5.40
C ASP A 20 -15.43 22.09 6.10
N ASP A 21 -15.01 23.35 5.93
CA ASP A 21 -13.79 23.87 6.55
C ASP A 21 -13.91 24.07 8.07
N ASN A 22 -15.11 23.97 8.64
CA ASN A 22 -15.32 24.01 10.09
C ASN A 22 -15.21 22.63 10.75
N TYR A 23 -15.16 21.55 9.96
CA TYR A 23 -14.99 20.21 10.46
C TYR A 23 -13.51 19.92 10.72
N HIS A 24 -13.19 19.51 11.95
CA HIS A 24 -11.86 19.07 12.34
C HIS A 24 -11.98 17.85 13.25
N ASP A 25 -11.11 16.85 13.06
CA ASP A 25 -10.95 15.76 14.02
C ASP A 25 -10.40 16.32 15.34
N ASP A 26 -11.28 16.47 16.32
CA ASP A 26 -10.98 16.94 17.66
C ASP A 26 -10.76 15.80 18.66
N ASN A 27 -10.71 14.55 18.18
CA ASN A 27 -10.64 13.33 18.98
C ASN A 27 -11.79 13.18 20.00
N SER A 28 -12.93 13.85 19.78
CA SER A 28 -14.11 13.71 20.66
C SER A 28 -14.69 12.30 20.64
N HIS A 29 -14.49 11.56 19.55
CA HIS A 29 -14.91 10.16 19.40
C HIS A 29 -13.82 9.28 18.79
N PRO A 30 -13.78 7.97 19.11
CA PRO A 30 -12.88 7.05 18.45
C PRO A 30 -13.18 6.95 16.95
N SER A 31 -12.14 7.01 16.11
CA SER A 31 -12.23 6.86 14.65
C SER A 31 -13.11 7.91 13.96
N MET A 32 -12.96 9.18 14.36
CA MET A 32 -13.51 10.28 13.58
C MET A 32 -12.88 10.28 12.17
N PRO A 33 -13.68 10.41 11.10
CA PRO A 33 -13.15 10.59 9.75
C PRO A 33 -12.30 11.85 9.63
N ASP A 34 -11.37 11.88 8.68
CA ASP A 34 -10.48 13.03 8.49
C ASP A 34 -11.21 14.29 7.97
N PHE A 35 -12.22 14.12 7.11
CA PHE A 35 -12.98 15.24 6.53
C PHE A 35 -14.50 15.01 6.48
N LYS A 36 -15.26 16.11 6.48
CA LYS A 36 -16.70 16.13 6.17
C LYS A 36 -16.93 16.82 4.83
N TYR A 37 -17.73 16.23 3.96
CA TYR A 37 -18.14 16.87 2.70
C TYR A 37 -19.08 18.05 3.00
N LEU A 38 -19.03 19.10 2.19
CA LEU A 38 -19.92 20.25 2.35
C LEU A 38 -21.37 19.86 2.02
N ASP A 39 -22.32 20.28 2.85
CA ASP A 39 -23.76 20.06 2.66
C ASP A 39 -24.22 18.60 2.58
N GLU A 40 -23.36 17.64 2.96
CA GLU A 40 -23.67 16.21 3.00
C GLU A 40 -23.45 15.62 4.40
N GLU A 41 -24.28 14.67 4.80
CA GLU A 41 -24.00 13.80 5.97
C GLU A 41 -23.06 12.65 5.58
N ARG A 42 -22.00 13.00 4.83
CA ARG A 42 -20.95 12.10 4.35
C ARG A 42 -19.59 12.59 4.78
N PHE A 43 -18.67 11.64 4.92
CA PHE A 43 -17.33 11.86 5.41
C PHE A 43 -16.28 11.22 4.51
N LEU A 44 -15.02 11.59 4.68
CA LEU A 44 -13.88 11.00 4.00
C LEU A 44 -12.84 10.57 5.04
N GLU A 45 -12.41 9.32 4.96
CA GLU A 45 -11.24 8.78 5.66
C GLU A 45 -10.09 8.67 4.67
N VAL A 46 -8.89 9.13 5.05
CA VAL A 46 -7.67 9.06 4.26
C VAL A 46 -6.70 8.06 4.88
N THR A 47 -6.14 7.19 4.06
CA THR A 47 -5.14 6.22 4.48
C THR A 47 -4.09 6.01 3.38
N HIS A 48 -3.05 5.27 3.73
CA HIS A 48 -2.08 4.75 2.79
C HIS A 48 -1.99 3.25 2.98
N THR A 49 -1.61 2.54 1.93
CA THR A 49 -1.09 1.19 2.09
C THR A 49 0.19 1.22 2.93
N LEU A 50 0.42 0.17 3.73
CA LEU A 50 1.45 0.13 4.79
C LEU A 50 2.90 0.40 4.36
N HIS A 51 3.17 0.56 3.06
CA HIS A 51 4.45 1.00 2.50
C HIS A 51 4.93 2.35 3.05
N ASN A 52 4.05 3.20 3.60
CA ASN A 52 4.47 4.46 4.21
C ASN A 52 5.48 4.30 5.38
N ASN A 53 5.62 3.11 5.96
CA ASN A 53 6.63 2.87 6.98
C ASN A 53 7.98 2.34 6.43
N ALA A 54 8.01 1.81 5.20
CA ALA A 54 9.24 1.56 4.44
C ALA A 54 9.93 2.83 3.94
N ILE A 55 9.29 4.01 4.09
CA ILE A 55 9.85 5.26 3.57
C ILE A 55 11.24 5.36 4.16
N ILE A 56 12.26 5.52 3.30
CA ILE A 56 13.62 5.81 3.73
C ILE A 56 13.58 7.23 4.30
N THR A 57 12.99 7.37 5.48
CA THR A 57 12.90 8.60 6.26
C THR A 57 14.28 8.98 6.78
N HIS A 58 15.18 7.99 6.87
CA HIS A 58 16.53 8.14 7.37
C HIS A 58 17.53 7.38 6.51
N ILE A 59 18.60 8.07 6.11
CA ILE A 59 19.80 7.47 5.53
C ILE A 59 20.38 6.47 6.55
N ASN A 60 20.07 5.19 6.36
CA ASN A 60 20.57 4.11 7.19
C ASN A 60 22.05 3.80 6.88
N ARG A 61 22.64 2.84 7.61
CA ARG A 61 24.05 2.47 7.47
C ARG A 61 24.42 2.04 6.05
N PHE A 62 23.49 1.46 5.29
CA PHE A 62 23.71 1.02 3.91
C PHE A 62 23.81 2.22 2.97
N HIS A 63 22.88 3.17 3.08
CA HIS A 63 22.88 4.40 2.27
C HIS A 63 24.09 5.31 2.53
N ARG A 64 24.78 5.16 3.66
CA ARG A 64 26.02 5.88 3.98
C ARG A 64 27.27 5.30 3.33
N LYS A 65 27.18 4.11 2.72
CA LYS A 65 28.30 3.46 2.04
C LYS A 65 28.58 4.11 0.69
N SER A 66 29.79 3.90 0.17
CA SER A 66 30.10 4.29 -1.20
C SER A 66 29.22 3.56 -2.21
N THR A 67 28.99 4.14 -3.38
CA THR A 67 28.20 3.51 -4.45
C THR A 67 28.74 2.12 -4.82
N ALA A 68 30.06 1.94 -4.84
CA ALA A 68 30.67 0.64 -5.12
C ALA A 68 30.31 -0.42 -4.08
N GLU A 69 30.38 -0.07 -2.79
CA GLU A 69 29.98 -0.98 -1.71
C GLU A 69 28.48 -1.27 -1.71
N GLN A 70 27.65 -0.28 -2.05
CA GLN A 70 26.20 -0.48 -2.16
C GLN A 70 25.89 -1.51 -3.26
N LEU A 71 26.51 -1.36 -4.43
CA LEU A 71 26.37 -2.28 -5.55
C LEU A 71 26.83 -3.70 -5.18
N GLU A 72 27.98 -3.85 -4.52
CA GLU A 72 28.49 -5.16 -4.09
C GLU A 72 27.52 -5.86 -3.12
N ILE A 73 26.97 -5.12 -2.15
CA ILE A 73 26.00 -5.66 -1.19
C ILE A 73 24.69 -6.04 -1.89
N MET A 74 24.18 -5.21 -2.80
CA MET A 74 22.96 -5.49 -3.56
C MET A 74 23.12 -6.73 -4.43
N GLU A 75 24.23 -6.84 -5.17
CA GLU A 75 24.52 -8.01 -5.99
C GLU A 75 24.64 -9.28 -5.15
N LYS A 76 25.33 -9.20 -4.02
CA LYS A 76 25.43 -10.32 -3.07
C LYS A 76 24.07 -10.73 -2.54
N ALA A 77 23.25 -9.78 -2.09
CA ALA A 77 21.94 -10.05 -1.54
C ALA A 77 21.00 -10.67 -2.59
N ARG A 78 21.05 -10.19 -3.85
CA ARG A 78 20.32 -10.79 -4.98
C ARG A 78 20.74 -12.23 -5.23
N ASN A 79 22.04 -12.50 -5.34
CA ASN A 79 22.55 -13.86 -5.57
C ASN A 79 22.18 -14.81 -4.41
N VAL A 80 22.08 -14.29 -3.20
CA VAL A 80 21.62 -15.05 -2.03
C VAL A 80 20.12 -15.33 -2.10
N TYR A 81 19.32 -14.34 -2.45
CA TYR A 81 17.87 -14.48 -2.66
C TYR A 81 17.57 -15.59 -3.68
N ASP A 82 18.22 -15.54 -4.85
CA ASP A 82 18.05 -16.54 -5.91
C ASP A 82 18.42 -17.95 -5.41
N ARG A 83 19.56 -18.08 -4.72
CA ARG A 83 20.01 -19.36 -4.15
C ARG A 83 19.05 -19.93 -3.10
N ILE A 84 18.45 -19.08 -2.27
CA ILE A 84 17.39 -19.48 -1.32
C ILE A 84 16.16 -20.00 -2.07
N HIS A 85 15.73 -19.26 -3.09
CA HIS A 85 14.52 -19.58 -3.84
C HIS A 85 14.66 -20.89 -4.64
N GLU A 86 15.84 -21.13 -5.21
CA GLU A 86 16.17 -22.34 -5.96
C GLU A 86 16.61 -23.51 -5.06
N TYR A 87 16.70 -23.30 -3.74
CA TYR A 87 17.22 -24.25 -2.75
C TYR A 87 18.57 -24.87 -3.17
N CYS A 88 19.49 -24.03 -3.65
CA CYS A 88 20.81 -24.47 -4.14
C CYS A 88 21.83 -24.60 -3.00
N TYR A 89 21.53 -25.47 -2.02
CA TYR A 89 22.42 -25.77 -0.90
C TYR A 89 22.76 -27.27 -0.84
N PRO A 90 24.03 -27.63 -0.66
CA PRO A 90 24.39 -29.02 -0.43
C PRO A 90 23.87 -29.46 0.95
N ASN A 91 23.45 -30.72 1.05
CA ASN A 91 23.01 -31.31 2.32
C ASN A 91 24.22 -31.71 3.20
N THR A 92 25.04 -30.72 3.56
CA THR A 92 26.21 -30.86 4.46
C THR A 92 26.15 -29.83 5.58
N GLU A 93 26.99 -29.98 6.60
CA GLU A 93 27.07 -28.98 7.70
C GLU A 93 27.47 -27.60 7.17
N GLU A 94 28.39 -27.53 6.21
CA GLU A 94 28.81 -26.29 5.55
C GLU A 94 27.67 -25.68 4.73
N GLY A 95 26.93 -26.50 3.98
CA GLY A 95 25.75 -26.04 3.22
C GLY A 95 24.67 -25.45 4.12
N MET A 96 24.40 -26.10 5.26
CA MET A 96 23.45 -25.60 6.25
C MET A 96 23.95 -24.35 6.98
N ALA A 97 25.25 -24.24 7.22
CA ALA A 97 25.85 -23.02 7.76
C ALA A 97 25.72 -21.85 6.78
N GLN A 98 25.99 -22.08 5.50
CA GLN A 98 25.80 -21.08 4.44
C GLN A 98 24.34 -20.65 4.35
N TYR A 99 23.39 -21.59 4.35
CA TYR A 99 21.97 -21.27 4.34
C TYR A 99 21.57 -20.37 5.53
N ARG A 100 22.03 -20.66 6.75
CA ARG A 100 21.77 -19.80 7.92
C ARG A 100 22.37 -18.40 7.79
N CYS A 101 23.55 -18.28 7.21
CA CYS A 101 24.17 -16.97 6.94
C CYS A 101 23.37 -16.18 5.89
N ASP A 102 22.94 -16.87 4.84
CA ASP A 102 22.14 -16.32 3.75
C ASP A 102 20.79 -15.81 4.24
N LEU A 103 20.08 -16.60 5.07
CA LEU A 103 18.83 -16.19 5.73
C LEU A 103 18.99 -14.88 6.51
N LYS A 104 20.08 -14.74 7.28
CA LYS A 104 20.35 -13.51 8.02
C LYS A 104 20.60 -12.32 7.11
N LEU A 105 21.29 -12.54 5.98
CA LEU A 105 21.59 -11.49 5.03
C LEU A 105 20.32 -11.00 4.32
N VAL A 106 19.50 -11.88 3.76
CA VAL A 106 18.26 -11.46 3.09
C VAL A 106 17.27 -10.85 4.07
N LYS A 107 17.20 -11.33 5.32
CA LYS A 107 16.36 -10.71 6.34
C LYS A 107 16.83 -9.30 6.70
N SER A 108 18.12 -9.11 6.96
CA SER A 108 18.66 -7.80 7.37
C SER A 108 18.83 -6.81 6.22
N HIS A 109 19.03 -7.28 4.99
CA HIS A 109 19.13 -6.41 3.84
C HIS A 109 17.77 -6.15 3.19
N MET A 110 17.03 -7.21 2.88
CA MET A 110 15.80 -7.16 2.08
C MET A 110 14.51 -7.23 2.89
N GLY A 111 14.59 -7.42 4.21
CA GLY A 111 13.39 -7.61 5.02
C GLY A 111 12.69 -8.95 4.77
N TYR A 112 13.33 -9.88 4.05
CA TYR A 112 12.73 -11.14 3.63
C TYR A 112 13.09 -12.29 4.57
N ASP A 113 12.09 -12.90 5.21
CA ASP A 113 12.21 -14.07 6.07
C ASP A 113 11.54 -15.31 5.42
N PRO A 114 12.27 -16.10 4.63
CA PRO A 114 11.71 -17.28 3.94
C PRO A 114 11.34 -18.42 4.89
N THR A 115 11.66 -18.32 6.19
CA THR A 115 11.28 -19.34 7.18
C THR A 115 9.82 -19.22 7.62
N LYS A 116 9.19 -18.07 7.32
CA LYS A 116 7.77 -17.84 7.60
C LYS A 116 6.89 -18.58 6.61
N TRP A 117 5.73 -19.03 7.09
CA TRP A 117 4.75 -19.72 6.24
C TRP A 117 3.83 -18.73 5.52
N ASP A 118 3.29 -17.78 6.27
CA ASP A 118 2.44 -16.71 5.74
C ASP A 118 3.29 -15.73 4.92
N PHE A 119 2.85 -15.44 3.69
CA PHE A 119 3.52 -14.53 2.78
C PHE A 119 3.59 -13.11 3.34
N ALA A 120 2.53 -12.65 4.03
CA ALA A 120 2.50 -11.34 4.66
C ALA A 120 3.52 -11.23 5.82
N GLU A 121 3.88 -12.35 6.45
CA GLU A 121 4.93 -12.39 7.48
C GLU A 121 6.34 -12.57 6.90
N LYS A 122 6.47 -13.01 5.63
CA LYS A 122 7.76 -13.18 4.97
C LYS A 122 8.43 -11.85 4.65
N LEU A 123 7.67 -10.76 4.54
CA LEU A 123 8.18 -9.44 4.19
C LEU A 123 8.02 -8.49 5.36
N SER A 124 9.12 -7.87 5.76
CA SER A 124 9.17 -6.83 6.78
C SER A 124 9.92 -5.64 6.23
N GLU A 125 9.22 -4.52 6.12
CA GLU A 125 9.82 -3.23 5.78
C GLU A 125 10.67 -2.66 6.93
N PHE A 126 10.53 -3.21 8.14
CA PHE A 126 11.21 -2.76 9.34
C PHE A 126 12.55 -3.46 9.57
N ASP A 127 13.47 -2.75 10.21
CA ASP A 127 14.78 -3.23 10.65
C ASP A 127 15.66 -3.86 9.54
N CYS A 128 15.50 -3.39 8.30
CA CYS A 128 16.31 -3.80 7.17
C CYS A 128 16.93 -2.62 6.40
N ASP A 129 17.95 -2.92 5.60
CA ASP A 129 18.73 -1.90 4.89
C ASP A 129 18.05 -1.39 3.60
N PHE A 130 17.37 -2.28 2.86
CA PHE A 130 16.72 -2.02 1.57
C PHE A 130 15.58 -3.03 1.33
N PRO A 131 14.37 -2.79 1.90
CA PRO A 131 13.30 -3.78 1.89
C PRO A 131 12.82 -4.14 0.48
N ILE A 132 12.45 -5.40 0.29
CA ILE A 132 11.57 -5.80 -0.82
C ILE A 132 10.18 -5.28 -0.50
N ILE A 133 9.66 -4.46 -1.41
CA ILE A 133 8.30 -3.95 -1.35
C ILE A 133 7.43 -4.77 -2.29
N GLU A 134 6.45 -5.48 -1.74
CA GLU A 134 5.45 -6.18 -2.55
C GLU A 134 4.29 -5.24 -2.87
N CYS A 135 4.16 -4.91 -4.16
CA CYS A 135 2.99 -4.21 -4.69
C CYS A 135 1.90 -5.22 -5.06
N SER A 136 0.73 -5.13 -4.42
CA SER A 136 -0.37 -6.09 -4.60
C SER A 136 -1.73 -5.45 -4.34
N THR A 137 -2.76 -5.89 -5.08
CA THR A 137 -4.13 -5.47 -4.79
C THR A 137 -4.60 -5.87 -3.39
N GLU A 138 -3.96 -6.86 -2.77
CA GLU A 138 -4.30 -7.28 -1.40
C GLU A 138 -3.94 -6.21 -0.36
N ASN A 139 -2.90 -5.40 -0.58
CA ASN A 139 -2.58 -4.28 0.30
C ASN A 139 -3.71 -3.24 0.32
N ILE A 140 -4.30 -2.95 -0.84
CA ILE A 140 -5.49 -2.10 -0.97
C ILE A 140 -6.65 -2.71 -0.19
N LEU A 141 -6.92 -4.01 -0.39
CA LEU A 141 -8.03 -4.69 0.30
C LEU A 141 -7.83 -4.79 1.80
N ARG A 142 -6.60 -4.88 2.29
CA ARG A 142 -6.28 -4.80 3.72
C ARG A 142 -6.74 -3.47 4.30
N GLU A 143 -6.36 -2.35 3.69
CA GLU A 143 -6.80 -1.02 4.14
C GLU A 143 -8.33 -0.89 4.12
N VAL A 144 -8.98 -1.38 3.05
CA VAL A 144 -10.45 -1.41 2.96
C VAL A 144 -11.06 -2.19 4.12
N ARG A 145 -10.49 -3.33 4.53
CA ARG A 145 -11.02 -4.11 5.66
C ARG A 145 -10.75 -3.44 6.99
N GLU A 146 -9.51 -3.00 7.23
CA GLU A 146 -9.09 -2.40 8.50
C GLU A 146 -9.83 -1.10 8.80
N LYS A 147 -9.96 -0.22 7.80
CA LYS A 147 -10.76 1.00 7.92
C LYS A 147 -12.26 0.69 7.94
N GLY A 148 -12.70 -0.34 7.21
CA GLY A 148 -14.10 -0.77 7.22
C GLY A 148 -14.59 -1.19 8.62
N GLU A 149 -13.74 -1.79 9.43
CA GLU A 149 -14.07 -2.11 10.82
C GLU A 149 -14.29 -0.86 11.70
N LYS A 150 -13.66 0.27 11.34
CA LYS A 150 -13.80 1.55 12.05
C LYS A 150 -15.04 2.34 11.61
N HIS A 151 -15.36 2.31 10.32
CA HIS A 151 -16.43 3.13 9.72
C HIS A 151 -17.66 2.30 9.29
N LYS A 152 -18.24 1.54 10.22
CA LYS A 152 -19.38 0.64 9.94
C LYS A 152 -20.70 1.34 9.61
N SER A 153 -20.81 2.64 9.86
CA SER A 153 -22.01 3.45 9.59
C SER A 153 -22.33 3.58 8.09
N GLY A 154 -21.34 3.38 7.22
CA GLY A 154 -21.51 3.39 5.77
C GLY A 154 -21.77 4.77 5.16
N ASN A 155 -21.46 5.85 5.89
CA ASN A 155 -21.52 7.24 5.42
C ASN A 155 -20.13 7.85 5.21
N THR A 156 -19.07 7.06 5.32
CA THR A 156 -17.69 7.48 5.09
C THR A 156 -17.21 6.88 3.79
N ASP A 157 -16.59 7.68 2.93
CA ASP A 157 -15.79 7.23 1.79
C ASP A 157 -14.35 6.98 2.24
N LEU A 158 -13.61 6.16 1.49
CA LEU A 158 -12.22 5.88 1.77
C LEU A 158 -11.32 6.41 0.65
N PHE A 159 -10.29 7.15 0.99
CA PHE A 159 -9.22 7.56 0.08
C PHE A 159 -7.93 6.82 0.47
N ILE A 160 -7.37 6.05 -0.45
CA ILE A 160 -6.17 5.23 -0.24
C ILE A 160 -5.08 5.73 -1.18
N PHE A 161 -3.97 6.18 -0.61
CA PHE A 161 -2.74 6.33 -1.37
C PHE A 161 -2.01 4.99 -1.49
N VAL A 162 -1.60 4.65 -2.71
CA VAL A 162 -0.91 3.41 -3.07
C VAL A 162 0.36 3.72 -3.86
N LEU A 163 1.35 2.85 -3.82
CA LEU A 163 2.53 2.99 -4.69
C LEU A 163 2.11 2.96 -6.17
N GLU A 164 2.85 3.66 -7.03
CA GLU A 164 2.55 3.67 -8.47
C GLU A 164 2.52 2.26 -9.07
N ASP A 165 3.45 1.39 -8.69
CA ASP A 165 3.46 0.00 -9.15
C ASP A 165 2.27 -0.80 -8.62
N GLU A 166 1.80 -0.53 -7.40
CA GLU A 166 0.60 -1.15 -6.86
C GLU A 166 -0.67 -0.66 -7.57
N PHE A 167 -0.71 0.63 -7.93
CA PHE A 167 -1.76 1.17 -8.81
C PHE A 167 -1.75 0.47 -10.17
N ARG A 168 -0.58 0.23 -10.77
CA ARG A 168 -0.44 -0.50 -12.04
C ARG A 168 -0.93 -1.93 -11.93
N VAL A 169 -0.56 -2.66 -10.88
CA VAL A 169 -1.04 -4.02 -10.61
C VAL A 169 -2.58 -4.04 -10.50
N MET A 170 -3.17 -3.06 -9.81
CA MET A 170 -4.63 -2.91 -9.78
C MET A 170 -5.19 -2.67 -11.19
N MET A 171 -4.63 -1.75 -11.97
CA MET A 171 -5.10 -1.47 -13.33
C MET A 171 -5.04 -2.73 -14.22
N ASP A 172 -3.96 -3.51 -14.15
CA ASP A 172 -3.82 -4.76 -14.89
C ASP A 172 -4.88 -5.78 -14.49
N LEU A 173 -5.20 -5.86 -13.19
CA LEU A 173 -6.32 -6.67 -12.70
C LEU A 173 -7.64 -6.19 -13.32
N LEU A 174 -7.92 -4.89 -13.33
CA LEU A 174 -9.13 -4.31 -13.91
C LEU A 174 -9.23 -4.63 -15.41
N HIS A 175 -8.13 -4.54 -16.15
CA HIS A 175 -8.08 -4.85 -17.58
C HIS A 175 -8.28 -6.34 -17.89
N SER A 176 -7.89 -7.24 -16.98
CA SER A 176 -8.11 -8.69 -17.14
C SER A 176 -9.61 -9.07 -17.15
N GLY A 177 -10.45 -8.22 -16.56
CA GLY A 177 -11.89 -8.31 -16.63
C GLY A 177 -12.55 -9.45 -15.82
N PRO A 178 -13.88 -9.59 -15.90
CA PRO A 178 -14.68 -10.43 -14.99
C PRO A 178 -14.40 -11.94 -15.04
N GLN A 179 -13.71 -12.43 -16.08
CA GLN A 179 -13.35 -13.85 -16.20
C GLN A 179 -12.21 -14.23 -15.25
N ASN A 180 -11.45 -13.26 -14.74
CA ASN A 180 -10.42 -13.48 -13.76
C ASN A 180 -11.03 -13.62 -12.34
N GLY A 181 -10.77 -14.75 -11.67
CA GLY A 181 -11.25 -14.98 -10.31
C GLY A 181 -10.77 -13.92 -9.30
N CYS A 182 -9.54 -13.41 -9.47
CA CYS A 182 -8.99 -12.34 -8.64
C CYS A 182 -9.73 -11.02 -8.86
N TYR A 183 -10.15 -10.72 -10.10
CA TYR A 183 -10.96 -9.53 -10.41
C TYR A 183 -12.28 -9.60 -9.62
N GLY A 184 -12.97 -10.75 -9.71
CA GLY A 184 -14.23 -10.95 -8.99
C GLY A 184 -14.07 -10.83 -7.48
N ALA A 185 -12.99 -11.37 -6.92
CA ALA A 185 -12.68 -11.27 -5.50
C ALA A 185 -12.44 -9.81 -5.05
N PHE A 186 -11.63 -9.05 -5.81
CA PHE A 186 -11.33 -7.66 -5.54
C PHE A 186 -12.58 -6.77 -5.55
N PHE A 187 -13.38 -6.84 -6.62
CA PHE A 187 -14.63 -6.08 -6.71
C PHE A 187 -15.61 -6.43 -5.60
N LYS A 188 -15.75 -7.73 -5.29
CA LYS A 188 -16.66 -8.21 -4.25
C LYS A 188 -16.22 -7.75 -2.85
N ALA A 189 -14.91 -7.65 -2.60
CA ALA A 189 -14.38 -7.14 -1.35
C ALA A 189 -14.72 -5.65 -1.17
N ILE A 190 -14.48 -4.81 -2.19
CA ILE A 190 -14.85 -3.39 -2.15
C ILE A 190 -16.38 -3.23 -2.02
N LEU A 191 -17.16 -3.95 -2.82
CA LEU A 191 -18.62 -3.88 -2.79
C LEU A 191 -19.21 -4.25 -1.41
N ARG A 192 -18.56 -5.18 -0.68
CA ARG A 192 -18.99 -5.62 0.66
C ARG A 192 -18.47 -4.74 1.79
N SER A 193 -17.50 -3.87 1.54
CA SER A 193 -17.01 -2.91 2.52
C SER A 193 -18.14 -1.94 2.92
N PRO A 194 -18.03 -1.18 4.03
CA PRO A 194 -19.04 -0.18 4.36
C PRO A 194 -18.96 1.09 3.49
N PHE A 195 -17.85 1.33 2.81
CA PHE A 195 -17.60 2.58 2.08
C PHE A 195 -18.53 2.74 0.86
N PRO A 196 -19.26 3.87 0.69
CA PRO A 196 -20.01 4.15 -0.53
C PRO A 196 -19.09 4.35 -1.74
N ALA A 197 -17.98 5.06 -1.56
CA ALA A 197 -16.92 5.17 -2.53
C ALA A 197 -15.53 4.85 -1.94
N VAL A 198 -14.67 4.24 -2.76
CA VAL A 198 -13.25 4.05 -2.48
C VAL A 198 -12.44 4.69 -3.59
N TYR A 199 -11.60 5.66 -3.24
CA TYR A 199 -10.62 6.28 -4.12
C TYR A 199 -9.28 5.60 -3.91
N VAL A 200 -8.66 5.15 -4.99
CA VAL A 200 -7.29 4.63 -4.98
C VAL A 200 -6.45 5.60 -5.80
N CYS A 201 -5.46 6.23 -5.18
CA CYS A 201 -4.63 7.25 -5.80
C CYS A 201 -3.16 6.85 -5.72
N ALA A 202 -2.45 6.89 -6.84
CA ALA A 202 -1.01 6.69 -6.80
C ALA A 202 -0.32 7.88 -6.11
N TRP A 203 0.74 7.59 -5.37
CA TRP A 203 1.71 8.59 -4.93
C TRP A 203 3.12 8.15 -5.35
N ASN A 204 4.01 9.12 -5.58
CA ASN A 204 5.35 8.83 -6.05
C ASN A 204 6.27 8.52 -4.86
N TRP A 205 6.67 7.25 -4.78
CA TRP A 205 7.59 6.76 -3.76
C TRP A 205 9.01 7.31 -3.90
N GLU A 206 9.55 7.37 -5.12
CA GLU A 206 10.94 7.77 -5.34
C GLU A 206 11.18 9.21 -4.92
N THR A 207 10.22 10.09 -5.22
CA THR A 207 10.30 11.52 -4.91
C THR A 207 9.60 11.88 -3.61
N GLN A 208 8.85 10.97 -3.00
CA GLN A 208 8.03 11.21 -1.80
C GLN A 208 7.04 12.37 -2.01
N THR A 209 6.42 12.42 -3.20
CA THR A 209 5.49 13.50 -3.59
C THR A 209 4.15 12.96 -4.06
N TYR A 210 3.11 13.73 -3.80
CA TYR A 210 1.77 13.50 -4.34
C TYR A 210 1.56 14.36 -5.59
N GLU A 211 1.07 13.76 -6.66
CA GLU A 211 0.64 14.50 -7.84
C GLU A 211 -0.76 15.09 -7.58
N ILE A 212 -0.91 16.41 -7.73
CA ILE A 212 -2.14 17.13 -7.38
C ILE A 212 -2.86 17.65 -8.63
N ASP A 213 -2.12 17.97 -9.70
CA ASP A 213 -2.70 18.56 -10.91
C ASP A 213 -3.36 17.47 -11.77
N ASP A 214 -2.68 16.34 -11.97
CA ASP A 214 -3.19 15.20 -12.76
C ASP A 214 -2.86 13.85 -12.11
N PRO A 215 -3.47 13.53 -10.96
CA PRO A 215 -3.18 12.29 -10.24
C PRO A 215 -3.66 11.06 -11.01
N LEU A 216 -2.90 9.96 -10.90
CA LEU A 216 -3.40 8.63 -11.23
C LEU A 216 -4.38 8.19 -10.14
N ILE A 217 -5.67 8.41 -10.38
CA ILE A 217 -6.73 8.10 -9.43
C ILE A 217 -7.83 7.24 -10.08
N MET A 218 -8.30 6.26 -9.32
CA MET A 218 -9.42 5.39 -9.66
C MET A 218 -10.48 5.51 -8.57
N LYS A 219 -11.72 5.79 -8.95
CA LYS A 219 -12.87 5.78 -8.04
C LYS A 219 -13.68 4.51 -8.26
N PHE A 220 -13.93 3.78 -7.17
CA PHE A 220 -14.90 2.68 -7.09
C PHE A 220 -16.12 3.19 -6.34
N GLU A 221 -17.27 3.25 -6.99
CA GLU A 221 -18.50 3.81 -6.43
C GLU A 221 -19.64 2.81 -6.50
N LYS A 222 -20.31 2.60 -5.37
CA LYS A 222 -21.51 1.76 -5.32
C LYS A 222 -22.68 2.47 -5.99
N THR A 223 -23.43 1.70 -6.75
CA THR A 223 -24.66 2.15 -7.41
C THR A 223 -25.88 1.83 -6.55
N GLU A 224 -26.97 2.59 -6.74
CA GLU A 224 -28.25 2.36 -6.06
C GLU A 224 -28.80 0.94 -6.26
N ASN A 225 -28.49 0.31 -7.39
CA ASN A 225 -28.92 -1.05 -7.73
C ASN A 225 -28.07 -2.16 -7.07
N GLY A 226 -27.16 -1.80 -6.14
CA GLY A 226 -26.26 -2.74 -5.48
C GLY A 226 -25.08 -3.23 -6.34
N GLY A 227 -24.85 -2.61 -7.50
CA GLY A 227 -23.66 -2.80 -8.33
C GLY A 227 -22.52 -1.82 -7.98
N MET A 228 -21.44 -1.85 -8.74
CA MET A 228 -20.29 -0.94 -8.57
C MET A 228 -19.81 -0.43 -9.94
N VAL A 229 -19.46 0.85 -10.00
CA VAL A 229 -18.80 1.48 -11.14
C VAL A 229 -17.36 1.78 -10.74
N ALA A 230 -16.42 1.50 -11.64
CA ALA A 230 -15.02 1.86 -11.49
C ALA A 230 -14.62 2.78 -12.64
N GLY A 231 -14.02 3.94 -12.34
CA GLY A 231 -13.61 4.90 -13.35
C GLY A 231 -12.50 5.82 -12.88
N ARG A 232 -11.66 6.26 -13.81
CA ARG A 232 -10.73 7.38 -13.57
C ARG A 232 -11.52 8.67 -13.45
N ILE A 233 -11.10 9.56 -12.56
CA ILE A 233 -11.72 10.87 -12.31
C ILE A 233 -10.72 11.99 -12.50
#